data_AF-A0A3P6PJC7-F1
#
_entry.id   AF-A0A3P6PJC7-F1
#
_cell.length_a   1.000
_cell.length_b   1.000
_cell.length_c   1.000
_cell.angle_alpha   90.00
_cell.angle_beta   90.00
_cell.angle_gamma   90.00
#
_symmetry.space_group_name_H-M   'P 1'
#
loop_
_entity.id
_entity.type
_entity.pdbx_description
1 polymer ?
#
loop_
_entity_poly.entity_id
_entity_poly.type
_entity_poly.pdbx_seq_one_letter_code
_entity_poly.pdbx_strand_id
1 'polypeptide(L)'
;MTARYGDFKEECFPRPSGGCSCNIKDAQGRQSVQSFSDDQECKIPIHGWLLTLNNYMIETAIKKQAVNEEIKDKFGAFKENCFPKPSGGCKCNEKIHDKEVVHVYENDEDCRVNAPSSAQKIHQKFGDFKENCFPTPSGGCKCNEVDEDGTQMVAFYDNVTGCKLKLSDSIRGIIIICIHQHSLL
;
A
#
# COMPACT_ATOMS: atom_id res chain seq x y z
N MET A 1 29.31 -18.91 21.64
CA MET A 1 28.51 -17.71 21.32
C MET A 1 28.97 -17.23 19.96
N THR A 2 28.29 -17.59 18.88
CA THR A 2 28.63 -17.15 17.53
C THR A 2 27.92 -15.82 17.24
N ALA A 3 28.70 -14.75 17.04
CA ALA A 3 28.18 -13.45 16.65
C ALA A 3 27.64 -13.55 15.21
N ARG A 4 26.36 -13.20 15.00
CA ARG A 4 25.79 -13.11 13.66
C ARG A 4 26.14 -11.75 13.05
N TYR A 5 26.76 -11.78 11.87
CA TYR A 5 27.07 -10.58 11.09
C TYR A 5 26.06 -10.47 9.93
N GLY A 6 25.06 -9.60 10.06
CA GLY A 6 24.18 -9.19 8.95
C GLY A 6 23.48 -10.33 8.19
N ASP A 7 23.53 -10.27 6.86
CA ASP A 7 22.92 -11.17 5.89
C ASP A 7 23.79 -12.39 5.52
N PHE A 8 24.79 -12.75 6.33
CA PHE A 8 25.64 -13.92 6.09
C PHE A 8 24.99 -15.24 6.57
N LYS A 9 25.25 -16.33 5.85
CA LYS A 9 24.86 -17.70 6.20
C LYS A 9 25.38 -18.04 7.60
N GLU A 10 24.69 -18.95 8.28
CA GLU A 10 25.12 -19.40 9.61
C GLU A 10 26.54 -19.96 9.54
N GLU A 11 27.35 -19.64 10.56
CA GLU A 11 28.76 -20.03 10.65
C GLU A 11 29.68 -19.45 9.55
N CYS A 12 29.24 -18.40 8.84
CA CYS A 12 30.06 -17.61 7.92
C CYS A 12 30.39 -16.22 8.49
N PHE A 13 31.64 -15.77 8.27
CA PHE A 13 32.18 -14.52 8.81
C PHE A 13 32.87 -13.71 7.70
N PRO A 14 32.63 -12.39 7.60
CA PRO A 14 33.30 -11.53 6.63
C PRO A 14 34.79 -11.34 6.95
N ARG A 15 35.61 -11.10 5.92
CA ARG A 15 37.06 -10.86 6.07
C ARG A 15 37.40 -9.40 5.75
N PRO A 16 38.38 -8.79 6.45
CA PRO A 16 38.79 -7.40 6.19
C PRO A 16 39.31 -7.14 4.78
N SER A 17 39.86 -8.15 4.11
CA SER A 17 40.40 -8.09 2.75
C SER A 17 39.34 -8.34 1.65
N GLY A 18 38.07 -8.46 2.02
CA GLY A 18 37.00 -8.92 1.15
C GLY A 18 36.84 -10.45 1.13
N GLY A 19 35.63 -10.89 0.82
CA GLY A 19 35.21 -12.28 0.92
C GLY A 19 34.94 -12.70 2.36
N CYS A 20 34.78 -14.00 2.56
CA CYS A 20 34.23 -14.54 3.80
C CYS A 20 34.75 -15.96 4.08
N SER A 21 34.71 -16.36 5.35
CA SER A 21 35.09 -17.70 5.80
C SER A 21 33.93 -18.38 6.49
N CYS A 22 33.62 -19.61 6.11
CA CYS A 22 32.54 -20.41 6.66
C CYS A 22 33.09 -21.68 7.35
N ASN A 23 32.57 -22.00 8.54
CA ASN A 23 32.78 -23.33 9.13
C ASN A 23 31.77 -24.31 8.51
N ILE A 24 32.27 -25.28 7.75
CA ILE A 24 31.45 -26.29 7.07
C ILE A 24 31.68 -27.63 7.75
N LYS A 25 30.59 -28.37 7.97
CA LYS A 25 30.65 -29.76 8.46
C LYS A 25 30.51 -30.70 7.27
N ASP A 26 31.41 -31.67 7.16
CA ASP A 26 31.28 -32.75 6.19
C ASP A 26 30.20 -33.77 6.60
N ALA A 27 29.92 -34.74 5.73
CA ALA A 27 28.92 -35.79 5.97
C ALA A 27 29.24 -36.67 7.20
N GLN A 28 30.48 -36.62 7.69
CA GLN A 28 30.97 -37.33 8.87
C GLN A 28 31.03 -36.42 10.12
N GLY A 29 30.56 -35.17 10.00
CA GLY A 29 30.51 -34.19 11.09
C GLY A 29 31.83 -33.50 11.40
N ARG A 30 32.88 -33.69 10.58
CA ARG A 30 34.17 -33.00 10.75
C ARG A 30 34.05 -31.57 10.26
N GLN A 31 34.54 -30.64 11.07
CA GLN A 31 34.54 -29.22 10.75
C GLN A 31 35.76 -28.86 9.91
N SER A 32 35.54 -28.09 8.85
CA SER A 32 36.58 -27.45 8.06
C SER A 32 36.23 -25.98 7.82
N VAL A 33 37.24 -25.15 7.61
CA VAL A 33 37.04 -23.74 7.26
C VAL A 33 37.18 -23.61 5.75
N GLN A 34 36.12 -23.15 5.08
CA GLN A 34 36.15 -22.79 3.67
C GLN A 34 36.16 -21.27 3.52
N SER A 35 37.02 -20.78 2.64
CA SER A 35 37.16 -19.35 2.34
C SER A 35 36.66 -19.05 0.93
N PHE A 36 35.85 -18.01 0.81
CA PHE A 36 35.30 -17.49 -0.44
C PHE A 36 35.83 -16.07 -0.66
N SER A 37 36.12 -15.73 -1.92
CA SER A 37 36.67 -14.42 -2.28
C SER A 37 35.58 -13.37 -2.46
N ASP A 38 34.34 -13.78 -2.74
CA ASP A 38 33.19 -12.91 -2.89
C ASP A 38 32.23 -13.07 -1.70
N ASP A 39 31.82 -11.95 -1.11
CA ASP A 39 30.87 -11.90 0.01
C ASP A 39 29.51 -12.50 -0.38
N GLN A 40 29.11 -12.42 -1.65
CA GLN A 40 27.84 -12.96 -2.15
C GLN A 40 27.76 -14.49 -1.97
N GLU A 41 28.90 -15.18 -1.98
CA GLU A 41 28.94 -16.65 -1.80
C GLU A 41 28.59 -17.07 -0.36
N CYS A 42 28.78 -16.17 0.60
CA CYS A 42 28.46 -16.41 2.01
C CYS A 42 27.19 -15.71 2.47
N LYS A 43 26.58 -14.85 1.66
CA LYS A 43 25.32 -14.23 1.99
C LYS A 43 24.18 -15.23 1.88
N ILE A 44 23.19 -15.09 2.77
CA ILE A 44 21.92 -15.80 2.69
C ILE A 44 21.32 -15.36 1.35
N PRO A 45 21.11 -16.28 0.38
CA PRO A 45 20.47 -15.91 -0.86
C PRO A 45 19.10 -15.33 -0.47
N ILE A 46 18.82 -14.10 -0.92
CA ILE A 46 17.50 -13.48 -0.77
C ILE A 46 16.53 -14.48 -1.40
N HIS A 47 15.86 -15.24 -0.54
CA HIS A 47 15.30 -16.54 -0.87
C HIS A 47 14.39 -16.38 -2.08
N GLY A 48 14.39 -17.32 -3.03
CA GLY A 48 13.46 -17.27 -4.18
C GLY A 48 12.00 -17.04 -3.74
N TRP A 49 11.67 -17.47 -2.52
CA TRP A 49 10.41 -17.17 -1.84
C TRP A 49 10.12 -15.67 -1.64
N LEU A 50 11.10 -14.84 -1.30
CA LEU A 50 10.91 -13.39 -1.15
C LEU A 50 10.58 -12.73 -2.51
N LEU A 51 11.19 -13.21 -3.60
CA LEU A 51 10.84 -12.77 -4.96
C LEU A 51 9.42 -13.23 -5.34
N THR A 52 9.05 -14.48 -5.02
CA THR A 52 7.70 -15.00 -5.25
C THR A 52 6.64 -14.23 -4.46
N LEU A 53 6.91 -13.91 -3.19
CA LEU A 53 6.01 -13.11 -2.34
C LEU A 53 5.83 -11.71 -2.90
N ASN A 54 6.91 -11.04 -3.33
CA ASN A 54 6.81 -9.72 -3.96
C ASN A 54 5.95 -9.77 -5.24
N ASN A 55 6.18 -10.76 -6.10
CA ASN A 55 5.37 -10.93 -7.32
C ASN A 55 3.89 -11.17 -7.00
N TYR A 56 3.58 -12.04 -6.04
CA TYR A 56 2.20 -12.30 -5.60
C TYR A 56 1.51 -11.05 -5.05
N MET A 57 2.23 -10.24 -4.27
CA MET A 57 1.72 -8.98 -3.72
C MET A 57 1.44 -7.95 -4.82
N ILE A 58 2.31 -7.86 -5.83
CA ILE A 58 2.11 -6.99 -7.00
C ILE A 58 0.88 -7.44 -7.80
N GLU A 59 0.76 -8.73 -8.12
CA GLU A 59 -0.40 -9.26 -8.84
C GLU A 59 -1.71 -9.01 -8.07
N THR A 60 -1.68 -9.16 -6.75
CA THR A 60 -2.83 -8.92 -5.89
C THR A 60 -3.21 -7.43 -5.89
N ALA A 61 -2.22 -6.53 -5.82
CA ALA A 61 -2.46 -5.09 -5.89
C ALA A 61 -3.08 -4.68 -7.23
N ILE A 62 -2.57 -5.21 -8.34
CA ILE A 62 -3.11 -4.96 -9.69
C ILE A 62 -4.56 -5.46 -9.79
N LYS A 63 -4.84 -6.68 -9.33
CA LYS A 63 -6.20 -7.24 -9.34
C LYS A 63 -7.16 -6.42 -8.49
N LYS A 64 -6.74 -6.00 -7.29
CA LYS A 64 -7.55 -5.12 -6.44
C LYS A 64 -7.81 -3.76 -7.08
N GLN A 65 -6.81 -3.18 -7.75
CA GLN A 65 -6.97 -1.92 -8.46
C GLN A 65 -8.00 -2.07 -9.59
N ALA A 66 -7.89 -3.12 -10.42
CA ALA A 66 -8.84 -3.37 -11.50
C ALA A 66 -10.27 -3.54 -10.99
N VAL A 67 -10.46 -4.29 -9.89
CA VAL A 67 -11.79 -4.47 -9.27
C VAL A 67 -12.32 -3.14 -8.71
N ASN A 68 -11.47 -2.32 -8.09
CA ASN A 68 -11.89 -1.00 -7.61
C ASN A 68 -12.29 -0.05 -8.74
N GLU A 69 -11.57 -0.09 -9.87
CA GLU A 69 -11.92 0.67 -11.07
C GLU A 69 -13.26 0.20 -11.65
N GLU A 70 -13.50 -1.11 -11.71
CA GLU A 70 -14.79 -1.68 -12.15
C GLU A 70 -15.95 -1.29 -11.22
N ILE A 71 -15.75 -1.33 -9.90
CA ILE A 71 -16.75 -0.89 -8.91
C ILE A 71 -17.05 0.60 -9.09
N LYS A 72 -16.02 1.42 -9.29
CA LYS A 72 -16.15 2.86 -9.48
C LYS A 72 -16.87 3.20 -10.79
N ASP A 73 -16.58 2.48 -11.86
CA ASP A 73 -17.25 2.67 -13.15
C ASP A 73 -18.73 2.28 -13.08
N LYS A 74 -19.03 1.11 -12.50
CA LYS A 74 -20.40 0.60 -12.40
C LYS A 74 -21.27 1.41 -11.45
N PHE A 75 -20.74 1.74 -10.27
CA PHE A 75 -21.53 2.21 -9.13
C PHE A 75 -21.11 3.59 -8.60
N GLY A 76 -20.01 4.18 -9.10
CA GLY A 76 -19.52 5.48 -8.61
C GLY A 76 -20.46 6.65 -8.87
N ALA A 77 -21.44 6.48 -9.77
CA ALA A 77 -22.46 7.46 -10.10
C ALA A 77 -23.81 7.22 -9.39
N PHE A 78 -23.90 6.25 -8.47
CA PHE A 78 -25.15 6.00 -7.74
C PHE A 78 -25.49 7.18 -6.82
N LYS A 79 -26.79 7.43 -6.62
CA LYS A 79 -27.31 8.42 -5.67
C LYS A 79 -26.85 8.06 -4.25
N GLU A 80 -26.73 9.08 -3.41
CA GLU A 80 -26.42 8.87 -2.00
C GLU A 80 -27.49 7.99 -1.33
N ASN A 81 -27.06 7.07 -0.47
CA ASN A 81 -27.91 6.06 0.18
C ASN A 81 -28.57 5.03 -0.75
N CYS A 82 -28.03 4.85 -1.97
CA CYS A 82 -28.41 3.77 -2.88
C CYS A 82 -27.35 2.67 -2.96
N PHE A 83 -27.77 1.42 -2.75
CA PHE A 83 -26.89 0.25 -2.69
C PHE A 83 -27.21 -0.73 -3.83
N PRO A 84 -26.21 -1.17 -4.63
CA PRO A 84 -26.43 -2.08 -5.75
C PRO A 84 -26.92 -3.46 -5.30
N LYS A 85 -27.76 -4.09 -6.12
CA LYS A 85 -28.25 -5.47 -5.93
C LYS A 85 -27.44 -6.45 -6.79
N PRO A 86 -27.23 -7.70 -6.35
CA PRO A 86 -26.55 -8.73 -7.15
C PRO A 86 -27.25 -9.03 -8.49
N SER A 87 -28.58 -8.94 -8.53
CA SER A 87 -29.40 -9.23 -9.71
C SER A 87 -29.59 -8.04 -10.65
N GLY A 88 -28.91 -6.91 -10.40
CA GLY A 88 -29.13 -5.64 -11.09
C GLY A 88 -30.10 -4.71 -10.36
N GLY A 89 -29.96 -3.41 -10.60
CA GLY A 89 -30.67 -2.35 -9.92
C GLY A 89 -30.10 -2.03 -8.53
N CYS A 90 -30.83 -1.25 -7.74
CA CYS A 90 -30.39 -0.83 -6.41
C CYS A 90 -31.54 -0.68 -5.41
N LYS A 91 -31.15 -0.56 -4.14
CA LYS A 91 -32.03 -0.21 -3.03
C LYS A 91 -31.60 1.15 -2.48
N CYS A 92 -32.51 2.11 -2.51
CA CYS A 92 -32.28 3.49 -2.08
C CYS A 92 -33.06 3.80 -0.81
N ASN A 93 -32.42 4.45 0.17
CA ASN A 93 -33.12 5.04 1.32
C ASN A 93 -33.32 6.54 1.05
N GLU A 94 -34.54 6.94 0.73
CA GLU A 94 -34.91 8.31 0.37
C GLU A 94 -35.69 8.98 1.51
N LYS A 95 -35.50 10.29 1.72
CA LYS A 95 -36.32 11.05 2.66
C LYS A 95 -37.44 11.76 1.92
N ILE A 96 -38.68 11.33 2.18
CA ILE A 96 -39.90 11.96 1.66
C ILE A 96 -40.68 12.53 2.86
N HIS A 97 -40.82 13.86 2.91
CA HIS A 97 -41.50 14.57 4.02
C HIS A 97 -40.99 14.12 5.41
N ASP A 98 -39.68 14.17 5.62
CA ASP A 98 -38.98 13.77 6.87
C ASP A 98 -39.14 12.31 7.29
N LYS A 99 -39.67 11.45 6.41
CA LYS A 99 -39.77 10.00 6.62
C LYS A 99 -38.82 9.28 5.68
N GLU A 100 -38.09 8.31 6.22
CA GLU A 100 -37.25 7.42 5.43
C GLU A 100 -38.13 6.39 4.71
N VAL A 101 -38.06 6.38 3.39
CA VAL A 101 -38.76 5.46 2.50
C VAL A 101 -37.72 4.69 1.72
N VAL A 102 -37.88 3.37 1.72
CA VAL A 102 -37.00 2.48 0.97
C VAL A 102 -37.59 2.29 -0.43
N HIS A 103 -36.86 2.70 -1.46
CA HIS A 103 -37.19 2.45 -2.85
C HIS A 103 -36.31 1.32 -3.41
N VAL A 104 -36.89 0.39 -4.14
CA VAL A 104 -36.16 -0.63 -4.90
C VAL A 104 -36.32 -0.36 -6.38
N TYR A 105 -35.19 -0.20 -7.05
CA TYR A 105 -35.10 -0.02 -8.50
C TYR A 105 -34.59 -1.32 -9.13
N GLU A 106 -35.14 -1.68 -10.28
CA GLU A 106 -34.74 -2.88 -11.02
C GLU A 106 -33.60 -2.62 -12.01
N ASN A 107 -33.40 -1.36 -12.44
CA ASN A 107 -32.33 -0.98 -13.35
C ASN A 107 -31.30 -0.07 -12.67
N ASP A 108 -30.03 -0.22 -13.05
CA ASP A 108 -28.93 0.60 -12.51
C ASP A 108 -29.04 2.08 -12.92
N GLU A 109 -29.67 2.38 -14.05
CA GLU A 109 -29.83 3.78 -14.52
C GLU A 109 -30.74 4.58 -13.58
N ASP A 110 -31.76 3.95 -12.99
CA ASP A 110 -32.68 4.59 -12.05
C ASP A 110 -31.98 4.96 -10.72
N CYS A 111 -30.84 4.33 -10.46
CA CYS A 111 -30.02 4.51 -9.28
C CYS A 111 -29.02 5.64 -9.42
N ARG A 112 -28.77 6.12 -10.65
CA ARG A 112 -27.73 7.10 -10.94
C ARG A 112 -28.22 8.52 -10.67
N VAL A 113 -27.27 9.37 -10.31
CA VAL A 113 -27.54 10.81 -10.27
C VAL A 113 -27.57 11.36 -11.71
N ASN A 114 -28.61 12.12 -12.05
CA ASN A 114 -28.72 12.79 -13.35
C ASN A 114 -27.62 13.86 -13.55
N ALA A 115 -26.94 14.28 -12.48
CA ALA A 115 -25.73 15.07 -12.48
C ALA A 115 -24.90 14.78 -11.21
N PRO A 116 -23.56 14.65 -11.28
CA PRO A 116 -22.75 14.39 -10.10
C PRO A 116 -22.93 15.50 -9.07
N SER A 117 -23.27 15.12 -7.84
CA SER A 117 -23.42 16.06 -6.74
C SER A 117 -22.12 16.82 -6.49
N SER A 118 -22.19 18.02 -5.90
CA SER A 118 -20.99 18.79 -5.56
C SER A 118 -20.02 17.98 -4.68
N ALA A 119 -20.55 17.16 -3.77
CA ALA A 119 -19.78 16.26 -2.92
C ALA A 119 -19.11 15.13 -3.73
N GLN A 120 -19.81 14.52 -4.68
CA GLN A 120 -19.23 13.50 -5.57
C GLN A 120 -18.13 14.07 -6.47
N LYS A 121 -18.31 15.30 -6.98
CA LYS A 121 -17.26 16.00 -7.76
C LYS A 121 -16.01 16.29 -6.92
N ILE A 122 -16.19 16.65 -5.64
CA ILE A 122 -15.08 16.90 -4.71
C ILE A 122 -14.38 15.59 -4.38
N HIS A 123 -15.12 14.53 -4.03
CA HIS A 123 -14.53 13.23 -3.70
C HIS A 123 -13.83 12.58 -4.91
N GLN A 124 -14.41 12.69 -6.10
CA GLN A 124 -13.79 12.18 -7.33
C GLN A 124 -12.47 12.91 -7.67
N LYS A 125 -12.38 14.21 -7.36
CA LYS A 125 -11.17 15.02 -7.62
C LYS A 125 -10.13 14.93 -6.51
N PHE A 126 -10.56 14.83 -5.26
CA PHE A 126 -9.72 15.07 -4.08
C PHE A 126 -9.77 13.96 -3.02
N GLY A 127 -10.54 12.88 -3.23
CA GLY A 127 -10.72 11.80 -2.26
C GLY A 127 -9.47 10.98 -1.95
N ASP A 128 -8.46 11.02 -2.82
CA ASP A 128 -7.20 10.27 -2.66
C ASP A 128 -6.05 11.13 -2.11
N PHE A 129 -6.34 12.34 -1.59
CA PHE A 129 -5.31 13.26 -1.13
C PHE A 129 -4.67 12.78 0.18
N LYS A 130 -3.37 13.09 0.40
CA LYS A 130 -2.72 12.85 1.70
C LYS A 130 -3.47 13.65 2.78
N GLU A 131 -3.49 13.12 4.00
CA GLU A 131 -4.31 13.64 5.12
C GLU A 131 -4.00 15.09 5.52
N ASN A 132 -2.86 15.62 5.09
CA ASN A 132 -2.42 17.01 5.33
C ASN A 132 -2.33 17.87 4.07
N CYS A 133 -2.94 17.45 2.95
CA CYS A 133 -2.93 18.15 1.67
C CYS A 133 -4.26 18.84 1.36
N PHE A 134 -4.23 20.15 1.09
CA PHE A 134 -5.40 20.96 0.80
C PHE A 134 -5.36 21.48 -0.65
N PRO A 135 -6.42 21.28 -1.45
CA PRO A 135 -6.46 21.73 -2.85
C PRO A 135 -6.47 23.25 -2.96
N THR A 136 -5.85 23.78 -4.02
CA THR A 136 -5.78 25.22 -4.30
C THR A 136 -6.73 25.63 -5.43
N PRO A 137 -7.24 26.88 -5.46
CA PRO A 137 -8.11 27.36 -6.54
C PRO A 137 -7.44 27.37 -7.92
N SER A 138 -6.12 27.59 -7.96
CA SER A 138 -5.33 27.64 -9.20
C SER A 138 -4.95 26.26 -9.76
N GLY A 139 -5.37 25.17 -9.10
CA GLY A 139 -4.91 23.82 -9.38
C GLY A 139 -3.71 23.42 -8.53
N GLY A 140 -3.64 22.13 -8.17
CA GLY A 140 -2.63 21.60 -7.26
C GLY A 140 -3.09 21.50 -5.80
N CYS A 141 -2.14 21.46 -4.87
CA CYS A 141 -2.40 21.45 -3.43
C CYS A 141 -1.23 21.98 -2.59
N LYS A 142 -1.56 22.35 -1.35
CA LYS A 142 -0.63 22.70 -0.29
C LYS A 142 -0.65 21.60 0.77
N CYS A 143 0.48 20.97 1.01
CA CYS A 143 0.61 19.87 1.97
C CYS A 143 1.45 20.27 3.17
N ASN A 144 0.99 19.97 4.38
CA ASN A 144 1.82 20.06 5.59
C ASN A 144 2.55 18.73 5.77
N GLU A 145 3.85 18.73 5.51
CA GLU A 145 4.73 17.58 5.56
C GLU A 145 5.77 17.77 6.68
N VAL A 146 6.53 16.74 6.99
CA VAL A 146 7.67 16.80 7.91
C VAL A 146 8.93 16.42 7.15
N ASP A 147 10.02 17.14 7.40
CA ASP A 147 11.33 16.81 6.83
C ASP A 147 12.03 15.65 7.58
N GLU A 148 13.25 15.32 7.16
CA GLU A 148 14.05 14.23 7.74
C GLU A 148 14.40 14.46 9.22
N ASP A 149 14.40 15.72 9.66
CA ASP A 149 14.66 16.14 11.04
C ASP A 149 13.36 16.26 11.88
N GLY A 150 12.20 15.97 11.28
CA GLY A 150 10.89 16.03 11.93
C GLY A 150 10.29 17.43 12.02
N THR A 151 10.88 18.41 11.32
CA THR A 151 10.37 19.80 11.27
C THR A 151 9.21 19.90 10.29
N GLN A 152 8.14 20.60 10.70
CA GLN A 152 7.00 20.82 9.82
C GLN A 152 7.36 21.77 8.68
N MET A 153 7.09 21.32 7.45
CA MET A 153 7.31 22.08 6.23
C MET A 153 6.04 22.08 5.37
N VAL A 154 5.90 23.14 4.57
CA VAL A 154 4.78 23.26 3.63
C VAL A 154 5.27 22.95 2.23
N ALA A 155 4.83 21.84 1.67
CA ALA A 155 5.07 21.47 0.28
C ALA A 155 3.97 22.04 -0.62
N PHE A 156 4.35 22.57 -1.77
CA PHE A 156 3.44 23.04 -2.81
C PHE A 156 3.55 22.15 -4.03
N TYR A 157 2.41 21.70 -4.52
CA TYR A 157 2.32 20.88 -5.73
C TYR A 157 1.43 21.60 -6.73
N ASP A 158 1.93 21.82 -7.94
CA ASP A 158 1.18 22.51 -9.00
C ASP A 158 0.13 21.62 -9.67
N ASN A 159 0.16 20.31 -9.41
CA ASN A 159 -0.81 19.35 -9.93
C ASN A 159 -1.31 18.40 -8.85
N VAL A 160 -2.48 17.80 -9.11
CA VAL A 160 -3.17 16.92 -8.16
C VAL A 160 -2.46 15.59 -7.94
N THR A 161 -1.50 15.20 -8.79
CA THR A 161 -0.77 13.92 -8.66
C THR A 161 0.16 13.93 -7.45
N GLY A 162 0.84 15.06 -7.18
CA GLY A 162 1.71 15.22 -6.00
C GLY A 162 0.95 15.21 -4.67
N CYS A 163 -0.35 15.49 -4.73
CA CYS A 163 -1.26 15.56 -3.60
C CYS A 163 -1.77 14.20 -3.13
N LYS A 164 -1.64 13.16 -3.95
CA LYS A 164 -2.21 11.85 -3.69
C LYS A 164 -1.27 10.98 -2.87
N LEU A 165 -1.85 10.08 -2.08
CA LEU A 165 -1.11 9.03 -1.38
C LEU A 165 -0.43 8.12 -2.41
N LYS A 166 0.89 7.92 -2.27
CA LYS A 166 1.60 6.89 -3.04
C LYS A 166 1.48 5.57 -2.31
N LEU A 167 1.27 4.47 -3.04
CA LEU A 167 1.25 3.11 -2.47
C LEU A 167 2.49 2.79 -1.63
N SER A 168 3.65 3.36 -1.97
CA SER A 168 4.90 3.25 -1.19
C SER A 168 4.80 3.80 0.23
N ASP A 169 4.02 4.87 0.43
CA ASP A 169 3.89 5.56 1.71
C ASP A 169 2.91 4.82 2.64
N SER A 170 1.89 4.16 2.06
CA SER A 170 0.96 3.30 2.77
C SER A 170 1.63 2.02 3.32
N ILE A 171 2.58 1.45 2.57
CA ILE A 171 3.35 0.27 3.01
C ILE A 171 4.34 0.62 4.14
N ARG A 172 4.96 1.80 4.09
CA ARG A 172 5.84 2.30 5.17
C ARG A 172 5.10 2.42 6.50
N GLY A 173 3.87 2.93 6.50
CA GLY A 173 3.04 3.02 7.70
C GLY A 173 2.72 1.65 8.33
N ILE A 174 2.39 0.65 7.49
CA ILE A 174 2.12 -0.73 7.96
C ILE A 174 3.38 -1.37 8.56
N ILE A 175 4.54 -1.18 7.93
CA ILE A 175 5.82 -1.73 8.43
C ILE A 175 6.19 -1.11 9.78
N ILE A 176 6.01 0.21 9.96
CA ILE A 176 6.30 0.89 11.23
C ILE A 176 5.39 0.39 12.36
N ILE A 177 4.09 0.19 12.09
CA ILE A 177 3.14 -0.34 13.08
C ILE A 177 3.53 -1.77 13.50
N CYS A 178 3.92 -2.63 12.54
CA CYS A 178 4.36 -3.99 12.84
C CYS A 178 5.64 -4.04 13.69
N ILE A 179 6.60 -3.13 13.46
CA ILE A 179 7.84 -3.04 14.25
C ILE A 179 7.56 -2.54 15.68
N HIS A 180 6.63 -1.58 15.83
CA HIS A 180 6.25 -1.06 17.15
C HIS A 180 5.51 -2.11 18.00
N GLN A 181 4.61 -2.90 17.39
CA GLN A 181 3.92 -4.00 18.08
C GLN A 181 4.88 -5.12 18.52
N HIS A 182 5.96 -5.36 17.77
CA HIS A 182 6.94 -6.39 18.10
C HIS A 182 7.97 -5.94 19.16
N SER A 183 7.98 -4.65 19.52
CA SER A 183 8.87 -4.08 20.54
C SER A 183 8.18 -3.94 21.91
N LEU A 184 6.89 -4.25 21.99
CA LEU A 184 6.05 -4.21 23.19
C LEU A 184 5.68 -5.62 23.71
N LEU A 185 6.32 -6.67 23.18
CA LEU A 185 6.20 -8.08 23.58
C LEU A 185 7.55 -8.63 24.03
#